data_AF-A0A7S2W3R4-F1
#
_entry.id   AF-A0A7S2W3R4-F1
#
_cell.length_a   1.000
_cell.length_b   1.000
_cell.length_c   1.000
_cell.angle_alpha   90.00
_cell.angle_beta   90.00
_cell.angle_gamma   90.00
#
_symmetry.space_group_name_H-M   'P 1'
#
loop_
_entity.id
_entity.type
_entity.pdbx_description
1 polymer ?
#
loop_
_entity_poly.entity_id
_entity_poly.type
_entity_poly.pdbx_seq_one_letter_code
_entity_poly.pdbx_strand_id
1 'polypeptide(L)'
;ALAKGLQNLQSLSLRGLTKLKCHGIRGLCEWSTNLEKLNLAGCYQVGNDGLTLMGNALQSLQQIDLTGLGGISNNGVYNLCQGCTRLVQLEAGSCKKITRAYLRQLCEELPFVEPAKDRVALIPRKGAHEMIRQTEMLRIHHAAAVVIQKMARGVRSRGGAKLIRFYAQQRFVVPKFQALARGYLTRKHIREEEERKNETVAAILLQRFYRGHKGREKARRARRIYDMQCDQSLAALCVQRVFRGWQGRKRVSKLRRKLALEALQASEERGREEMMAIRIQRRWRARKGYLKVLAMKEMRIEKEKQEFAERMAAMKLQARWRSKLAHREAMRRRAEKILRAREWACAEKLQAAYRGHVARKRAAAERKTRQWKLEQLSAQIIQRAWRGSRGRHIVAIMKSFHEMQARETKSCVQIQSWWRSIIGAQYLKYLKIAHAKAQKVGFAALQIQRIFRGHKGREERDVRVELLMVADEIVPLKMEEKRLVDELTETKDILERRLEEKEQLKIKLVDMETELDEVIKHRSKWYDSANVTGTLQRFETTFLAQALRTSIENGKAAYVQLQKNEIEVLQTKIRAVEKELRRIRRDLLPQETTLIQKIRTERARKLRELIRLKEQRASIIQRG
;
A
#
# COMPACT_ATOMS: atom_id res chain seq x y z
N ALA A 1 -58.03 -60.64 -38.24
CA ALA A 1 -58.69 -59.35 -37.95
C ALA A 1 -58.77 -59.11 -36.44
N LEU A 2 -59.46 -59.96 -35.66
CA LEU A 2 -59.61 -59.80 -34.19
C LEU A 2 -58.28 -59.66 -33.42
N ALA A 3 -57.29 -60.52 -33.67
CA ALA A 3 -56.02 -60.48 -32.93
C ALA A 3 -55.19 -59.19 -33.15
N LYS A 4 -55.29 -58.55 -34.33
CA LYS A 4 -54.50 -57.36 -34.68
C LYS A 4 -54.87 -56.13 -33.84
N GLY A 5 -56.11 -56.03 -33.38
CA GLY A 5 -56.59 -54.93 -32.52
C GLY A 5 -56.44 -55.22 -31.01
N LEU A 6 -56.08 -56.44 -30.62
CA LEU A 6 -56.12 -56.93 -29.23
C LEU A 6 -54.73 -57.43 -28.78
N GLN A 7 -53.75 -56.50 -28.73
CA GLN A 7 -52.35 -56.81 -28.41
C GLN A 7 -52.11 -57.14 -26.92
N ASN A 8 -53.03 -56.75 -26.05
CA ASN A 8 -52.97 -57.01 -24.60
C ASN A 8 -53.94 -58.11 -24.15
N LEU A 9 -54.40 -58.96 -25.07
CA LEU A 9 -55.33 -60.04 -24.75
C LEU A 9 -54.64 -61.08 -23.86
N GLN A 10 -55.16 -61.27 -22.64
CA GLN A 10 -54.62 -62.22 -21.66
C GLN A 10 -55.39 -63.54 -21.59
N SER A 11 -56.69 -63.54 -21.91
CA SER A 11 -57.53 -64.73 -21.88
C SER A 11 -58.40 -64.77 -23.13
N LEU A 12 -58.43 -65.93 -23.80
CA LEU A 12 -59.26 -66.15 -24.98
C LEU A 12 -59.84 -67.57 -24.96
N SER A 13 -61.14 -67.67 -25.21
CA SER A 13 -61.81 -68.94 -25.41
C SER A 13 -62.32 -69.02 -26.85
N LEU A 14 -61.93 -70.07 -27.55
CA LEU A 14 -62.32 -70.40 -28.92
C LEU A 14 -63.04 -71.76 -28.98
N ARG A 15 -63.60 -72.20 -27.84
CA ARG A 15 -64.24 -73.52 -27.70
C ARG A 15 -65.34 -73.74 -28.75
N GLY A 16 -65.34 -74.92 -29.36
CA GLY A 16 -66.40 -75.38 -30.28
C GLY A 16 -66.33 -74.82 -31.70
N LEU A 17 -65.26 -74.09 -32.07
CA LEU A 17 -65.09 -73.56 -33.42
C LEU A 17 -64.60 -74.65 -34.39
N THR A 18 -65.52 -75.44 -34.92
CA THR A 18 -65.22 -76.62 -35.76
C THR A 18 -64.53 -76.31 -37.10
N LYS A 19 -64.64 -75.06 -37.59
CA LYS A 19 -63.99 -74.58 -38.83
C LYS A 19 -62.64 -73.89 -38.60
N LEU A 20 -62.16 -73.81 -37.35
CA LEU A 20 -60.88 -73.16 -37.03
C LEU A 20 -59.69 -74.03 -37.44
N LYS A 21 -58.90 -73.56 -38.42
CA LYS A 21 -57.66 -74.22 -38.89
C LYS A 21 -56.41 -73.56 -38.28
N CYS A 22 -55.26 -74.24 -38.38
CA CYS A 22 -53.96 -73.72 -37.92
C CYS A 22 -53.60 -72.31 -38.45
N HIS A 23 -54.03 -71.97 -39.67
CA HIS A 23 -53.83 -70.64 -40.25
C HIS A 23 -54.52 -69.52 -39.44
N GLY A 24 -55.66 -69.81 -38.80
CA GLY A 24 -56.33 -68.86 -37.91
C GLY A 24 -55.57 -68.63 -36.60
N ILE A 25 -54.85 -69.66 -36.11
CA ILE A 25 -54.00 -69.58 -34.92
C ILE A 25 -52.73 -68.78 -35.19
N ARG A 26 -52.19 -68.83 -36.42
CA ARG A 26 -51.04 -68.00 -36.81
C ARG A 26 -51.29 -66.52 -36.58
N GLY A 27 -52.46 -66.03 -36.97
CA GLY A 27 -52.86 -64.64 -36.72
C GLY A 27 -53.00 -64.30 -35.24
N LEU A 28 -53.26 -65.27 -34.35
CA LEU A 28 -53.23 -65.06 -32.91
C LEU A 28 -51.79 -64.97 -32.38
N CYS A 29 -50.93 -65.88 -32.83
CA CYS A 29 -49.52 -65.95 -32.43
C CYS A 29 -48.73 -64.69 -32.83
N GLU A 30 -49.05 -64.09 -33.99
CA GLU A 30 -48.36 -62.89 -34.47
C GLU A 30 -48.72 -61.61 -33.68
N TRP A 31 -49.93 -61.51 -33.14
CA TRP A 31 -50.46 -60.23 -32.63
C TRP A 31 -50.84 -60.24 -31.14
N SER A 32 -50.96 -61.41 -30.50
CA SER A 32 -51.38 -61.55 -29.10
C SER A 32 -50.39 -62.40 -28.29
N THR A 33 -49.12 -61.98 -28.22
CA THR A 33 -48.02 -62.70 -27.55
C THR A 33 -48.13 -62.72 -26.01
N ASN A 34 -48.98 -61.87 -25.44
CA ASN A 34 -49.22 -61.77 -23.99
C ASN A 34 -50.35 -62.68 -23.49
N LEU A 35 -50.80 -63.64 -24.30
CA LEU A 35 -51.91 -64.52 -23.93
C LEU A 35 -51.49 -65.49 -22.83
N GLU A 36 -52.22 -65.48 -21.72
CA GLU A 36 -51.98 -66.33 -20.55
C GLU A 36 -52.94 -67.52 -20.49
N LYS A 37 -54.17 -67.37 -20.99
CA LYS A 37 -55.20 -68.43 -20.97
C LYS A 37 -55.80 -68.63 -22.36
N LEU A 38 -55.77 -69.86 -22.86
CA LEU A 38 -56.32 -70.20 -24.17
C LEU A 38 -57.16 -71.48 -24.11
N ASN A 39 -58.43 -71.38 -24.47
CA ASN A 39 -59.30 -72.56 -24.61
C ASN A 39 -59.56 -72.86 -26.09
N LEU A 40 -59.15 -74.05 -26.54
CA LEU A 40 -59.34 -74.58 -27.90
C LEU A 40 -60.23 -75.83 -27.93
N ALA A 41 -60.94 -76.13 -26.83
CA ALA A 41 -61.68 -77.37 -26.73
C ALA A 41 -62.69 -77.54 -27.88
N GLY A 42 -62.74 -78.71 -28.52
CA GLY A 42 -63.63 -79.02 -29.63
C GLY A 42 -63.26 -78.37 -30.98
N CYS A 43 -62.06 -77.78 -31.13
CA CYS A 43 -61.57 -77.24 -32.41
C CYS A 43 -60.87 -78.31 -33.27
N TYR A 44 -61.59 -79.34 -33.72
CA TYR A 44 -61.02 -80.57 -34.32
C TYR A 44 -60.01 -80.39 -35.48
N GLN A 45 -60.03 -79.26 -36.19
CA GLN A 45 -59.15 -78.96 -37.33
C GLN A 45 -57.82 -78.30 -36.94
N VAL A 46 -57.55 -78.10 -35.65
CA VAL A 46 -56.26 -77.65 -35.12
C VAL A 46 -55.34 -78.84 -34.91
N GLY A 47 -54.18 -78.83 -35.57
CA GLY A 47 -53.16 -79.88 -35.49
C GLY A 47 -51.83 -79.42 -34.90
N ASN A 48 -50.82 -80.30 -34.95
CA ASN A 48 -49.48 -80.06 -34.40
C ASN A 48 -48.82 -78.76 -34.89
N ASP A 49 -49.05 -78.35 -36.14
CA ASP A 49 -48.48 -77.11 -36.70
C ASP A 49 -48.99 -75.88 -35.95
N GLY A 50 -50.27 -75.90 -35.56
CA GLY A 50 -50.86 -74.85 -34.72
C GLY A 50 -50.23 -74.82 -33.33
N LEU A 51 -50.00 -75.99 -32.72
CA LEU A 51 -49.34 -76.09 -31.42
C LEU A 51 -47.88 -75.59 -31.47
N THR A 52 -47.16 -75.90 -32.55
CA THR A 52 -45.77 -75.47 -32.75
C THR A 52 -45.68 -73.95 -32.93
N LEU A 53 -46.59 -73.36 -33.71
CA LEU A 53 -46.69 -71.90 -33.85
C LEU A 53 -46.99 -71.22 -32.50
N MET A 54 -47.86 -71.82 -31.68
CA MET A 54 -48.16 -71.32 -30.35
C MET A 54 -46.96 -71.42 -29.40
N GLY A 55 -46.23 -72.53 -29.40
CA GLY A 55 -45.01 -72.67 -28.59
C GLY A 55 -43.98 -71.58 -28.89
N ASN A 56 -43.77 -71.26 -30.17
CA ASN A 56 -42.79 -70.26 -30.57
C ASN A 56 -43.17 -68.83 -30.17
N ALA A 57 -44.47 -68.52 -30.11
CA ALA A 57 -44.97 -67.14 -29.99
C ALA A 57 -45.59 -66.80 -28.62
N LEU A 58 -46.28 -67.75 -27.97
CA LEU A 58 -47.08 -67.52 -26.77
C LEU A 58 -46.32 -67.88 -25.48
N GLN A 59 -45.13 -67.29 -25.28
CA GLN A 59 -44.25 -67.60 -24.14
C GLN A 59 -44.85 -67.26 -22.77
N SER A 60 -45.91 -66.44 -22.75
CA SER A 60 -46.65 -66.03 -21.55
C SER A 60 -47.79 -67.00 -21.19
N LEU A 61 -48.02 -68.06 -21.97
CA LEU A 61 -49.16 -68.96 -21.78
C LEU A 61 -49.03 -69.77 -20.50
N GLN A 62 -50.06 -69.69 -19.66
CA GLN A 62 -50.17 -70.38 -18.37
C GLN A 62 -51.24 -71.47 -18.38
N GLN A 63 -52.36 -71.29 -19.09
CA GLN A 63 -53.45 -72.25 -19.10
C GLN A 63 -53.88 -72.55 -20.53
N ILE A 64 -53.91 -73.83 -20.90
CA ILE A 64 -54.42 -74.25 -22.20
C ILE A 64 -55.37 -75.44 -22.09
N ASP A 65 -56.48 -75.37 -22.83
CA ASP A 65 -57.42 -76.48 -22.97
C ASP A 65 -57.43 -76.95 -24.42
N LEU A 66 -56.94 -78.16 -24.64
CA LEU A 66 -56.80 -78.87 -25.90
C LEU A 66 -57.84 -80.01 -26.03
N THR A 67 -58.86 -80.03 -25.18
CA THR A 67 -59.80 -81.15 -25.10
C THR A 67 -60.55 -81.37 -26.42
N GLY A 68 -60.58 -82.61 -26.92
CA GLY A 68 -61.29 -82.97 -28.15
C GLY A 68 -60.58 -82.54 -29.44
N LEU A 69 -59.28 -82.21 -29.41
CA LEU A 69 -58.51 -81.97 -30.62
C LEU A 69 -58.07 -83.31 -31.25
N GLY A 70 -58.62 -83.62 -32.44
CA GLY A 70 -58.33 -84.89 -33.14
C GLY A 70 -57.00 -84.93 -33.89
N GLY A 71 -56.48 -83.75 -34.28
CA GLY A 71 -55.29 -83.60 -35.13
C GLY A 71 -53.96 -83.43 -34.38
N ILE A 72 -53.97 -83.46 -33.04
CA ILE A 72 -52.76 -83.27 -32.23
C ILE A 72 -52.16 -84.61 -31.78
N SER A 73 -50.87 -84.61 -31.47
CA SER A 73 -50.10 -85.76 -31.00
C SER A 73 -49.10 -85.36 -29.92
N ASN A 74 -48.46 -86.33 -29.27
CA ASN A 74 -47.40 -86.09 -28.30
C ASN A 74 -46.36 -85.06 -28.79
N ASN A 75 -45.88 -85.17 -30.03
CA ASN A 75 -44.87 -84.25 -30.59
C ASN A 75 -45.37 -82.79 -30.68
N GLY A 76 -46.65 -82.58 -31.01
CA GLY A 76 -47.22 -81.23 -31.04
C GLY A 76 -47.31 -80.60 -29.64
N VAL A 77 -47.65 -81.42 -28.64
CA VAL A 77 -47.66 -80.98 -27.23
C VAL A 77 -46.25 -80.72 -26.72
N TYR A 78 -45.26 -81.52 -27.13
CA TYR A 78 -43.84 -81.28 -26.81
C TYR A 78 -43.40 -79.88 -27.23
N ASN A 79 -43.60 -79.56 -28.52
CA ASN A 79 -43.19 -78.28 -29.09
C ASN A 79 -43.90 -77.10 -28.42
N LEU A 80 -45.16 -77.26 -28.04
CA LEU A 80 -45.88 -76.25 -27.27
C LEU A 80 -45.22 -76.01 -25.91
N CYS A 81 -44.90 -77.07 -25.17
CA CYS A 81 -44.39 -76.99 -23.81
C CYS A 81 -42.92 -76.50 -23.75
N GLN A 82 -42.12 -76.78 -24.77
CA GLN A 82 -40.75 -76.26 -24.91
C GLN A 82 -40.71 -74.73 -25.00
N GLY A 83 -41.68 -74.13 -25.70
CA GLY A 83 -41.78 -72.67 -25.81
C GLY A 83 -42.58 -71.99 -24.68
N CYS A 84 -43.64 -72.65 -24.19
CA CYS A 84 -44.51 -72.15 -23.13
C CYS A 84 -44.07 -72.65 -21.75
N THR A 85 -42.88 -72.26 -21.29
CA THR A 85 -42.32 -72.75 -20.00
C THR A 85 -43.04 -72.21 -18.76
N ARG A 86 -44.01 -71.31 -18.93
CA ARG A 86 -44.85 -70.74 -17.86
C ARG A 86 -46.17 -71.50 -17.68
N LEU A 87 -46.35 -72.63 -18.36
CA LEU A 87 -47.57 -73.41 -18.29
C LEU A 87 -47.82 -73.91 -16.86
N VAL A 88 -49.06 -73.75 -16.40
CA VAL A 88 -49.57 -74.10 -15.07
C VAL A 88 -50.72 -75.09 -15.18
N GLN A 89 -51.47 -75.07 -16.29
CA GLN A 89 -52.57 -76.00 -16.54
C GLN A 89 -52.64 -76.38 -18.02
N LEU A 90 -52.77 -77.68 -18.31
CA LEU A 90 -53.01 -78.22 -19.64
C LEU A 90 -54.11 -79.27 -19.58
N GLU A 91 -55.22 -79.06 -20.26
CA GLU A 91 -56.25 -80.09 -20.43
C GLU A 91 -56.14 -80.74 -21.81
N ALA A 92 -56.09 -82.07 -21.88
CA ALA A 92 -56.02 -82.83 -23.15
C ALA A 92 -57.02 -84.00 -23.14
N GLY A 93 -58.24 -83.75 -22.64
CA GLY A 93 -59.31 -84.74 -22.63
C GLY A 93 -59.71 -85.15 -24.05
N SER A 94 -60.17 -86.38 -24.24
CA SER A 94 -60.70 -86.88 -25.54
C SER A 94 -59.74 -86.72 -26.74
N CYS A 95 -58.43 -86.63 -26.52
CA CYS A 95 -57.40 -86.62 -27.55
C CYS A 95 -56.81 -88.02 -27.73
N LYS A 96 -57.20 -88.73 -28.80
CA LYS A 96 -56.86 -90.16 -28.99
C LYS A 96 -55.35 -90.46 -29.09
N LYS A 97 -54.53 -89.47 -29.44
CA LYS A 97 -53.09 -89.61 -29.69
C LYS A 97 -52.19 -89.05 -28.57
N ILE A 98 -52.77 -88.72 -27.40
CA ILE A 98 -52.03 -88.25 -26.22
C ILE A 98 -52.20 -89.25 -25.09
N THR A 99 -51.08 -89.77 -24.59
CA THR A 99 -51.07 -90.77 -23.51
C THR A 99 -50.75 -90.15 -22.15
N ARG A 100 -51.31 -90.71 -21.08
CA ARG A 100 -51.03 -90.26 -19.69
C ARG A 100 -49.55 -90.43 -19.32
N ALA A 101 -48.91 -91.51 -19.80
CA ALA A 101 -47.48 -91.74 -19.58
C ALA A 101 -46.61 -90.62 -20.16
N TYR A 102 -46.96 -90.13 -21.34
CA TYR A 102 -46.27 -89.02 -21.99
C TYR A 102 -46.41 -87.70 -21.21
N LEU A 103 -47.62 -87.38 -20.72
CA LEU A 103 -47.80 -86.19 -19.88
C LEU A 103 -47.00 -86.25 -18.57
N ARG A 104 -46.80 -87.43 -17.98
CA ARG A 104 -45.94 -87.59 -16.79
C ARG A 104 -44.47 -87.30 -17.08
N GLN A 105 -43.96 -87.81 -18.21
CA GLN A 105 -42.58 -87.52 -18.64
C GLN A 105 -42.39 -86.01 -18.86
N LEU A 106 -43.39 -85.36 -19.45
CA LEU A 106 -43.34 -83.93 -19.73
C LEU A 106 -43.42 -83.04 -18.46
N CYS A 107 -43.91 -83.58 -17.33
CA CYS A 107 -43.84 -82.89 -16.03
C CYS A 107 -42.41 -82.72 -15.50
N GLU A 108 -41.46 -83.55 -15.91
CA GLU A 108 -40.06 -83.40 -15.47
C GLU A 108 -39.42 -82.15 -16.09
N GLU A 109 -39.87 -81.74 -17.28
CA GLU A 109 -39.37 -80.57 -18.00
C GLU A 109 -40.13 -79.27 -17.66
N LEU A 110 -41.34 -79.37 -17.10
CA LEU A 110 -42.18 -78.22 -16.74
C LEU A 110 -42.18 -77.98 -15.22
N PRO A 111 -41.59 -76.86 -14.73
CA PRO A 111 -41.35 -76.66 -13.30
C PRO A 111 -42.60 -76.37 -12.45
N PHE A 112 -43.72 -76.03 -13.08
CA PHE A 112 -44.91 -75.48 -12.40
C PHE A 112 -46.16 -76.39 -12.43
N VAL A 113 -46.06 -77.60 -12.97
CA VAL A 113 -47.21 -78.52 -13.19
C VAL A 113 -47.02 -79.88 -12.53
N GLU A 114 -48.13 -80.55 -12.24
CA GLU A 114 -48.21 -81.94 -11.77
C GLU A 114 -49.26 -82.72 -12.59
N PRO A 115 -49.08 -84.02 -12.84
CA PRO A 115 -50.02 -84.81 -13.65
C PRO A 115 -51.31 -85.09 -12.88
N ALA A 116 -52.47 -84.92 -13.52
CA ALA A 116 -53.77 -85.25 -12.93
C ALA A 116 -53.94 -86.77 -12.73
N LYS A 117 -54.56 -87.18 -11.61
CA LYS A 117 -54.82 -88.61 -11.32
C LYS A 117 -55.96 -89.19 -12.16
N ASP A 118 -57.03 -88.41 -12.34
CA ASP A 118 -58.31 -88.95 -12.87
C ASP A 118 -58.52 -88.71 -14.37
N ARG A 119 -57.80 -87.75 -14.97
CA ARG A 119 -57.96 -87.34 -16.38
C ARG A 119 -56.63 -87.08 -17.08
N VAL A 120 -56.65 -87.02 -18.42
CA VAL A 120 -55.48 -86.69 -19.25
C VAL A 120 -55.28 -85.16 -19.21
N ALA A 121 -54.65 -84.67 -18.15
CA ALA A 121 -54.39 -83.25 -17.91
C ALA A 121 -53.17 -83.03 -17.00
N LEU A 122 -52.61 -81.82 -17.07
CA LEU A 122 -51.62 -81.27 -16.15
C LEU A 122 -52.30 -80.20 -15.30
N ILE A 123 -52.13 -80.30 -13.99
CA ILE A 123 -52.74 -79.44 -12.97
C ILE A 123 -51.62 -78.57 -12.36
N PRO A 124 -51.95 -77.37 -11.87
CA PRO A 124 -51.00 -76.52 -11.16
C PRO A 124 -50.35 -77.23 -9.96
N ARG A 125 -49.03 -77.14 -9.85
CA ARG A 125 -48.30 -77.53 -8.63
C ARG A 125 -48.69 -76.59 -7.47
N LYS A 126 -48.68 -77.08 -6.22
CA LYS A 126 -48.95 -76.22 -5.05
C LYS A 126 -48.02 -75.01 -5.04
N GLY A 127 -48.59 -73.80 -5.05
CA GLY A 127 -47.82 -72.55 -5.08
C GLY A 127 -47.24 -72.17 -6.45
N ALA A 128 -47.65 -72.80 -7.56
CA ALA A 128 -47.11 -72.53 -8.90
C ALA A 128 -47.08 -71.03 -9.28
N HIS A 129 -48.14 -70.27 -8.95
CA HIS A 129 -48.18 -68.83 -9.22
C HIS A 129 -47.20 -68.00 -8.36
N GLU A 130 -46.83 -68.48 -7.17
CA GLU A 130 -45.79 -67.84 -6.35
C GLU A 130 -44.40 -68.15 -6.90
N MET A 131 -44.17 -69.39 -7.35
CA MET A 131 -42.92 -69.79 -7.99
C MET A 131 -42.68 -69.02 -9.30
N ILE A 132 -43.71 -68.79 -10.11
CA ILE A 132 -43.64 -67.95 -11.31
C ILE A 132 -43.26 -66.51 -10.93
N ARG A 133 -43.91 -65.93 -9.92
CA ARG A 133 -43.58 -64.57 -9.44
C ARG A 133 -42.15 -64.47 -8.93
N GLN A 134 -41.67 -65.44 -8.15
CA GLN A 134 -40.29 -65.45 -7.64
C GLN A 134 -39.25 -65.56 -8.76
N THR A 135 -39.49 -66.43 -9.74
CA THR A 135 -38.59 -66.58 -10.90
C THR A 135 -38.55 -65.32 -11.77
N GLU A 136 -39.69 -64.62 -11.93
CA GLU A 136 -39.75 -63.34 -12.64
C GLU A 136 -39.05 -62.21 -11.87
N MET A 137 -39.24 -62.14 -10.55
CA MET A 137 -38.55 -61.19 -9.69
C MET A 137 -37.03 -61.37 -9.74
N LEU A 138 -36.54 -62.62 -9.67
CA LEU A 138 -35.11 -62.91 -9.81
C LEU A 138 -34.54 -62.47 -11.16
N ARG A 139 -35.28 -62.67 -12.26
CA ARG A 139 -34.88 -62.19 -13.60
C ARG A 139 -34.77 -60.66 -13.63
N ILE A 140 -35.74 -59.95 -13.06
CA ILE A 140 -35.74 -58.47 -13.00
C ILE A 140 -34.58 -57.97 -12.14
N HIS A 141 -34.35 -58.57 -10.97
CA HIS A 141 -33.23 -58.21 -10.08
C HIS A 141 -31.87 -58.41 -10.78
N HIS A 142 -31.70 -59.53 -11.50
CA HIS A 142 -30.47 -59.79 -12.24
C HIS A 142 -30.25 -58.76 -13.37
N ALA A 143 -31.29 -58.42 -14.13
CA ALA A 143 -31.22 -57.38 -15.17
C ALA A 143 -30.85 -56.01 -14.59
N ALA A 144 -31.46 -55.62 -13.45
CA ALA A 144 -31.15 -54.38 -12.77
C ALA A 144 -29.69 -54.35 -12.26
N ALA A 145 -29.21 -55.45 -11.68
CA ALA A 145 -27.83 -55.57 -11.21
C ALA A 145 -26.81 -55.36 -12.35
N VAL A 146 -27.05 -55.92 -13.53
CA VAL A 146 -26.20 -55.73 -14.72
C VAL A 146 -26.12 -54.25 -15.12
N VAL A 147 -27.26 -53.53 -15.10
CA VAL A 147 -27.31 -52.09 -15.42
C VAL A 147 -26.55 -51.27 -14.38
N ILE A 148 -26.75 -51.55 -13.09
CA ILE A 148 -26.04 -50.87 -11.99
C ILE A 148 -24.54 -51.12 -12.08
N GLN A 149 -24.12 -52.35 -12.33
CA GLN A 149 -22.70 -52.70 -12.51
C GLN A 149 -22.09 -51.98 -13.71
N LYS A 150 -22.82 -51.87 -14.83
CA LYS A 150 -22.39 -51.09 -16.00
C LYS A 150 -22.22 -49.61 -15.66
N MET A 151 -23.16 -49.01 -14.92
CA MET A 151 -23.05 -47.62 -14.46
C MET A 151 -21.87 -47.43 -13.49
N ALA A 152 -21.68 -48.34 -12.53
CA ALA A 152 -20.59 -48.29 -11.57
C ALA A 152 -19.21 -48.38 -12.25
N ARG A 153 -19.05 -49.27 -13.24
CA ARG A 153 -17.84 -49.34 -14.07
C ARG A 153 -17.60 -48.04 -14.85
N GLY A 154 -18.67 -47.42 -15.36
CA GLY A 154 -18.61 -46.11 -16.02
C GLY A 154 -18.24 -44.94 -15.08
N VAL A 155 -18.69 -44.96 -13.82
CA VAL A 155 -18.30 -43.97 -12.81
C VAL A 155 -16.83 -44.15 -12.41
N ARG A 156 -16.38 -45.40 -12.24
CA ARG A 156 -14.99 -45.72 -11.87
C ARG A 156 -13.99 -45.30 -12.96
N SER A 157 -14.32 -45.46 -14.25
CA SER A 157 -13.47 -44.98 -15.35
C SER A 157 -13.42 -43.44 -15.44
N ARG A 158 -14.54 -42.75 -15.19
CA ARG A 158 -14.60 -41.28 -15.17
C ARG A 158 -13.91 -40.66 -13.95
N GLY A 159 -13.94 -41.32 -12.79
CA GLY A 159 -13.24 -40.90 -11.57
C GLY A 159 -11.72 -40.83 -11.77
N GLY A 160 -11.13 -41.86 -12.40
CA GLY A 160 -9.71 -41.87 -12.78
C GLY A 160 -9.36 -40.78 -13.81
N ALA A 161 -10.21 -40.58 -14.83
CA ALA A 161 -10.01 -39.53 -15.83
C ALA A 161 -10.14 -38.10 -15.28
N LYS A 162 -10.91 -37.90 -14.21
CA LYS A 162 -11.02 -36.59 -13.52
C LYS A 162 -9.75 -36.30 -12.71
N LEU A 163 -9.20 -37.32 -12.06
CA LEU A 163 -7.96 -37.22 -11.30
C LEU A 163 -6.74 -37.00 -12.21
N ILE A 164 -6.64 -37.71 -13.34
CA ILE A 164 -5.59 -37.51 -14.34
C ILE A 164 -5.70 -36.11 -14.98
N ARG A 165 -6.91 -35.63 -15.30
CA ARG A 165 -7.11 -34.25 -15.78
C ARG A 165 -6.77 -33.20 -14.72
N PHE A 166 -7.07 -33.46 -13.45
CA PHE A 166 -6.69 -32.58 -12.35
C PHE A 166 -5.16 -32.49 -12.20
N TYR A 167 -4.44 -33.61 -12.24
CA TYR A 167 -2.98 -33.62 -12.19
C TYR A 167 -2.33 -33.00 -13.44
N ALA A 168 -2.90 -33.22 -14.63
CA ALA A 168 -2.46 -32.56 -15.86
C ALA A 168 -2.70 -31.04 -15.80
N GLN A 169 -3.86 -30.60 -15.31
CA GLN A 169 -4.14 -29.19 -15.06
C GLN A 169 -3.16 -28.62 -14.04
N GLN A 170 -2.88 -29.29 -12.92
CA GLN A 170 -1.86 -28.81 -11.98
C GLN A 170 -0.48 -28.69 -12.64
N ARG A 171 -0.04 -29.69 -13.39
CA ARG A 171 1.28 -29.70 -14.04
C ARG A 171 1.46 -28.59 -15.08
N PHE A 172 0.43 -28.25 -15.86
CA PHE A 172 0.55 -27.28 -16.96
C PHE A 172 -0.04 -25.89 -16.66
N VAL A 173 -1.01 -25.79 -15.75
CA VAL A 173 -1.71 -24.53 -15.42
C VAL A 173 -1.06 -23.83 -14.23
N VAL A 174 -0.60 -24.58 -13.21
CA VAL A 174 0.02 -23.97 -12.01
C VAL A 174 1.29 -23.19 -12.36
N PRO A 175 2.22 -23.67 -13.22
CA PRO A 175 3.38 -22.86 -13.61
C PRO A 175 2.99 -21.57 -14.36
N LYS A 176 1.93 -21.58 -15.16
CA LYS A 176 1.42 -20.39 -15.87
C LYS A 176 0.82 -19.36 -14.89
N PHE A 177 0.03 -19.83 -13.93
CA PHE A 177 -0.48 -18.97 -12.86
C PHE A 177 0.63 -18.44 -11.95
N GLN A 178 1.61 -19.27 -11.60
CA GLN A 178 2.79 -18.85 -10.84
C GLN A 178 3.61 -17.81 -11.59
N ALA A 179 3.79 -17.95 -12.91
CA ALA A 179 4.47 -16.96 -13.74
C ALA A 179 3.70 -15.62 -13.78
N LEU A 180 2.38 -15.66 -13.92
CA LEU A 180 1.52 -14.46 -13.87
C LEU A 180 1.57 -13.79 -12.49
N ALA A 181 1.50 -14.56 -11.42
CA ALA A 181 1.56 -14.06 -10.04
C ALA A 181 2.93 -13.46 -9.71
N ARG A 182 4.03 -14.13 -10.09
CA ARG A 182 5.39 -13.60 -9.95
C ARG A 182 5.55 -12.31 -10.75
N GLY A 183 5.11 -12.30 -12.01
CA GLY A 183 5.16 -11.09 -12.85
C GLY A 183 4.32 -9.94 -12.29
N TYR A 184 3.14 -10.22 -11.72
CA TYR A 184 2.32 -9.23 -11.03
C TYR A 184 3.02 -8.68 -9.78
N LEU A 185 3.56 -9.55 -8.93
CA LEU A 185 4.28 -9.16 -7.71
C LEU A 185 5.51 -8.31 -8.04
N THR A 186 6.30 -8.67 -9.04
CA THR A 186 7.45 -7.88 -9.49
C THR A 186 7.02 -6.51 -9.99
N ARG A 187 5.99 -6.42 -10.83
CA ARG A 187 5.45 -5.13 -11.33
C ARG A 187 4.82 -4.29 -10.21
N LYS A 188 4.26 -4.91 -9.18
CA LYS A 188 3.76 -4.22 -7.99
C LYS A 188 4.92 -3.61 -7.20
N HIS A 189 5.97 -4.40 -6.93
CA HIS A 189 7.17 -3.90 -6.27
C HIS A 189 7.87 -2.77 -7.03
N ILE A 190 7.99 -2.89 -8.36
CA ILE A 190 8.57 -1.82 -9.19
C ILE A 190 7.75 -0.54 -9.04
N ARG A 191 6.41 -0.61 -9.14
CA ARG A 191 5.54 0.56 -8.95
C ARG A 191 5.65 1.17 -7.56
N GLU A 192 5.66 0.36 -6.50
CA GLU A 192 5.83 0.83 -5.12
C GLU A 192 7.23 1.47 -4.90
N GLU A 193 8.26 0.99 -5.58
CA GLU A 193 9.60 1.59 -5.53
C GLU A 193 9.66 2.91 -6.32
N GLU A 194 8.98 2.99 -7.46
CA GLU A 194 8.87 4.18 -8.29
C GLU A 194 8.03 5.27 -7.60
N GLU A 195 6.94 4.90 -6.92
CA GLU A 195 6.15 5.78 -6.06
C GLU A 195 7.02 6.33 -4.91
N ARG A 196 7.78 5.49 -4.20
CA ARG A 196 8.71 5.95 -3.15
C ARG A 196 9.78 6.91 -3.69
N LYS A 197 10.31 6.65 -4.89
CA LYS A 197 11.24 7.57 -5.56
C LYS A 197 10.56 8.90 -5.87
N ASN A 198 9.33 8.87 -6.39
CA ASN A 198 8.54 10.07 -6.67
C ASN A 198 8.21 10.87 -5.40
N GLU A 199 7.84 10.21 -4.31
CA GLU A 199 7.63 10.82 -3.00
C GLU A 199 8.91 11.48 -2.48
N THR A 200 10.05 10.81 -2.62
CA THR A 200 11.35 11.36 -2.23
C THR A 200 11.70 12.61 -3.03
N VAL A 201 11.50 12.57 -4.35
CA VAL A 201 11.71 13.72 -5.24
C VAL A 201 10.74 14.86 -4.88
N ALA A 202 9.47 14.56 -4.65
CA ALA A 202 8.47 15.54 -4.23
C ALA A 202 8.84 16.18 -2.88
N ALA A 203 9.30 15.40 -1.91
CA ALA A 203 9.78 15.89 -0.63
C ALA A 203 11.01 16.81 -0.78
N ILE A 204 11.98 16.45 -1.62
CA ILE A 204 13.13 17.29 -1.94
C ILE A 204 12.69 18.62 -2.56
N LEU A 205 11.76 18.58 -3.51
CA LEU A 205 11.21 19.78 -4.14
C LEU A 205 10.50 20.67 -3.11
N LEU A 206 9.66 20.07 -2.26
CA LEU A 206 8.93 20.80 -1.21
C LEU A 206 9.90 21.44 -0.21
N GLN A 207 10.93 20.71 0.22
CA GLN A 207 11.98 21.24 1.09
C GLN A 207 12.76 22.39 0.41
N ARG A 208 13.08 22.27 -0.89
CA ARG A 208 13.73 23.34 -1.66
C ARG A 208 12.83 24.58 -1.74
N PHE A 209 11.56 24.41 -2.05
CA PHE A 209 10.58 25.50 -2.08
C PHE A 209 10.42 26.16 -0.71
N TYR A 210 10.32 25.37 0.35
CA TYR A 210 10.20 25.87 1.71
C TYR A 210 11.44 26.66 2.14
N ARG A 211 12.64 26.12 1.93
CA ARG A 211 13.91 26.81 2.21
C ARG A 211 13.98 28.13 1.43
N GLY A 212 13.62 28.12 0.15
CA GLY A 212 13.54 29.33 -0.68
C GLY A 212 12.50 30.33 -0.20
N HIS A 213 11.31 29.87 0.20
CA HIS A 213 10.24 30.70 0.76
C HIS A 213 10.71 31.36 2.06
N LYS A 214 11.25 30.60 3.00
CA LYS A 214 11.78 31.11 4.28
C LYS A 214 12.94 32.09 4.07
N GLY A 215 13.83 31.83 3.11
CA GLY A 215 14.88 32.77 2.73
C GLY A 215 14.31 34.10 2.21
N ARG A 216 13.35 34.06 1.28
CA ARG A 216 12.68 35.25 0.75
C ARG A 216 11.87 36.00 1.81
N GLU A 217 11.24 35.29 2.75
CA GLU A 217 10.51 35.87 3.87
C GLU A 217 11.46 36.65 4.80
N LYS A 218 12.61 36.07 5.17
CA LYS A 218 13.66 36.77 5.92
C LYS A 218 14.18 37.99 5.17
N ALA A 219 14.49 37.87 3.88
CA ALA A 219 14.95 38.99 3.06
C ALA A 219 13.91 40.11 2.91
N ARG A 220 12.61 39.77 2.80
CA ARG A 220 11.51 40.76 2.83
C ARG A 220 11.38 41.45 4.19
N ARG A 221 11.62 40.74 5.28
CA ARG A 221 11.62 41.31 6.63
C ARG A 221 12.80 42.26 6.82
N ALA A 222 14.01 41.87 6.41
CA ALA A 222 15.20 42.69 6.46
C ALA A 222 15.06 43.96 5.60
N ARG A 223 14.56 43.84 4.36
CA ARG A 223 14.26 45.00 3.51
C ARG A 223 13.25 45.96 4.14
N ARG A 224 12.14 45.45 4.68
CA ARG A 224 11.16 46.31 5.38
C ARG A 224 11.75 47.08 6.54
N ILE A 225 12.67 46.49 7.30
CA ILE A 225 13.37 47.18 8.40
C ILE A 225 14.28 48.28 7.84
N TYR A 226 15.05 47.97 6.80
CA TYR A 226 15.92 48.93 6.12
C TYR A 226 15.12 50.10 5.52
N ASP A 227 14.04 49.81 4.79
CA ASP A 227 13.16 50.82 4.19
C ASP A 227 12.57 51.74 5.27
N MET A 228 12.11 51.17 6.41
CA MET A 228 11.65 51.95 7.56
C MET A 228 12.73 52.91 8.09
N GLN A 229 13.99 52.46 8.16
CA GLN A 229 15.11 53.29 8.61
C GLN A 229 15.44 54.39 7.59
N CYS A 230 15.36 54.09 6.29
CA CYS A 230 15.50 55.06 5.22
C CYS A 230 14.38 56.11 5.26
N ASP A 231 13.13 55.69 5.44
CA ASP A 231 11.97 56.57 5.54
C ASP A 231 12.05 57.47 6.79
N GLN A 232 12.49 56.94 7.93
CA GLN A 232 12.77 57.73 9.14
C GLN A 232 13.85 58.79 8.88
N SER A 233 14.92 58.40 8.19
CA SER A 233 16.02 59.31 7.83
C SER A 233 15.57 60.40 6.85
N LEU A 234 14.75 60.04 5.85
CA LEU A 234 14.15 60.98 4.90
C LEU A 234 13.16 61.93 5.58
N ALA A 235 12.32 61.43 6.49
CA ALA A 235 11.41 62.24 7.27
C ALA A 235 12.18 63.26 8.13
N ALA A 236 13.27 62.84 8.78
CA ALA A 236 14.15 63.73 9.53
C ALA A 236 14.76 64.83 8.62
N LEU A 237 15.25 64.47 7.43
CA LEU A 237 15.76 65.43 6.45
C LEU A 237 14.69 66.41 5.96
N CYS A 238 13.46 65.95 5.74
CA CYS A 238 12.33 66.80 5.37
C CYS A 238 11.99 67.80 6.46
N VAL A 239 11.90 67.35 7.72
CA VAL A 239 11.66 68.24 8.88
C VAL A 239 12.77 69.28 9.00
N GLN A 240 14.04 68.87 8.91
CA GLN A 240 15.18 69.80 8.93
C GLN A 240 15.14 70.82 7.78
N ARG A 241 14.82 70.38 6.55
CA ARG A 241 14.68 71.23 5.37
C ARG A 241 13.54 72.24 5.52
N VAL A 242 12.38 71.79 5.99
CA VAL A 242 11.21 72.66 6.24
C VAL A 242 11.52 73.69 7.32
N PHE A 243 12.17 73.28 8.41
CA PHE A 243 12.55 74.17 9.49
C PHE A 243 13.56 75.24 9.02
N ARG A 244 14.63 74.85 8.31
CA ARG A 244 15.60 75.78 7.72
C ARG A 244 14.93 76.73 6.71
N GLY A 245 14.03 76.21 5.88
CA GLY A 245 13.25 77.00 4.93
C GLY A 245 12.29 77.98 5.61
N TRP A 246 11.63 77.58 6.71
CA TRP A 246 10.79 78.46 7.52
C TRP A 246 11.58 79.59 8.15
N GLN A 247 12.76 79.30 8.73
CA GLN A 247 13.66 80.33 9.25
C GLN A 247 14.06 81.34 8.16
N GLY A 248 14.45 80.86 6.98
CA GLY A 248 14.78 81.71 5.83
C GLY A 248 13.60 82.58 5.36
N ARG A 249 12.42 81.98 5.20
CA ARG A 249 11.20 82.71 4.79
C ARG A 249 10.76 83.74 5.83
N LYS A 250 10.90 83.46 7.13
CA LYS A 250 10.58 84.43 8.19
C LYS A 250 11.50 85.64 8.14
N ARG A 251 12.79 85.43 7.82
CA ARG A 251 13.76 86.50 7.53
C ARG A 251 13.35 87.34 6.31
N VAL A 252 13.03 86.69 5.19
CA VAL A 252 12.64 87.37 3.94
C VAL A 252 11.28 88.06 4.03
N SER A 253 10.30 87.50 4.74
CA SER A 253 8.99 88.12 4.93
C SER A 253 9.08 89.43 5.70
N LYS A 254 9.96 89.52 6.72
CA LYS A 254 10.25 90.79 7.39
C LYS A 254 10.82 91.81 6.40
N LEU A 255 11.75 91.41 5.53
CA LEU A 255 12.33 92.28 4.50
C LEU A 255 11.30 92.72 3.44
N ARG A 256 10.47 91.80 2.96
CA ARG A 256 9.42 92.08 1.97
C ARG A 256 8.31 92.99 2.52
N ARG A 257 7.93 92.84 3.79
CA ARG A 257 6.99 93.77 4.44
C ARG A 257 7.51 95.20 4.43
N LYS A 258 8.83 95.38 4.62
CA LYS A 258 9.48 96.69 4.51
C LYS A 258 9.32 97.26 3.09
N LEU A 259 9.70 96.48 2.07
CA LEU A 259 9.61 96.89 0.65
C LEU A 259 8.16 97.08 0.14
N ALA A 260 7.20 96.28 0.62
CA ALA A 260 5.81 96.38 0.19
C ALA A 260 5.11 97.60 0.76
N LEU A 261 5.51 98.05 1.96
CA LEU A 261 5.03 99.31 2.53
C LEU A 261 5.44 100.49 1.64
N GLU A 262 6.68 100.46 1.14
CA GLU A 262 7.22 101.45 0.20
C GLU A 262 6.46 101.43 -1.15
N ALA A 263 6.05 100.26 -1.65
CA ALA A 263 5.35 100.12 -2.94
C ALA A 263 3.84 100.44 -2.91
N LEU A 264 3.14 100.19 -1.79
CA LEU A 264 1.70 100.49 -1.64
C LEU A 264 1.44 101.99 -1.77
N GLN A 265 2.34 102.80 -1.20
CA GLN A 265 2.30 104.26 -1.33
C GLN A 265 2.31 104.71 -2.80
N ALA A 266 3.00 103.99 -3.69
CA ALA A 266 3.11 104.32 -5.12
C ALA A 266 1.96 103.78 -6.01
N SER A 267 1.03 102.97 -5.49
CA SER A 267 -0.05 102.35 -6.27
C SER A 267 -1.43 103.00 -6.05
N GLU A 268 -1.70 103.54 -4.87
CA GLU A 268 -2.95 104.25 -4.57
C GLU A 268 -3.13 105.53 -5.41
N GLU A 269 -2.03 106.04 -5.95
CA GLU A 269 -2.01 107.17 -6.88
C GLU A 269 -2.57 106.77 -8.26
N ARG A 270 -2.18 105.60 -8.78
CA ARG A 270 -2.54 105.15 -10.15
C ARG A 270 -3.99 104.65 -10.31
N GLY A 271 -4.55 103.99 -9.29
CA GLY A 271 -5.89 103.36 -9.39
C GLY A 271 -7.08 104.34 -9.47
N ARG A 272 -6.89 105.60 -9.08
CA ARG A 272 -7.96 106.61 -9.17
C ARG A 272 -8.24 107.07 -10.60
N GLU A 273 -7.28 106.90 -11.51
CA GLU A 273 -7.35 107.44 -12.87
C GLU A 273 -8.14 106.52 -13.83
N GLU A 274 -7.99 105.19 -13.72
CA GLU A 274 -8.58 104.24 -14.68
C GLU A 274 -10.10 104.07 -14.56
N MET A 275 -10.66 104.18 -13.35
CA MET A 275 -12.09 103.95 -13.09
C MET A 275 -13.02 104.99 -13.77
N MET A 276 -12.47 106.15 -14.11
CA MET A 276 -13.21 107.20 -14.82
C MET A 276 -13.44 106.85 -16.30
N ALA A 277 -12.54 106.10 -16.93
CA ALA A 277 -12.58 105.82 -18.38
C ALA A 277 -13.68 104.82 -18.79
N ILE A 278 -14.01 103.85 -17.92
CA ILE A 278 -14.89 102.71 -18.26
C ILE A 278 -16.38 103.11 -18.35
N ARG A 279 -16.82 104.13 -17.61
CA ARG A 279 -18.25 104.52 -17.57
C ARG A 279 -18.73 105.15 -18.89
N ILE A 280 -17.85 105.80 -19.65
CA ILE A 280 -18.19 106.55 -20.86
C ILE A 280 -18.51 105.60 -22.03
N GLN A 281 -17.83 104.46 -22.14
CA GLN A 281 -17.89 103.57 -23.31
C GLN A 281 -19.19 102.75 -23.43
N ARG A 282 -19.96 102.58 -22.34
CA ARG A 282 -21.13 101.68 -22.30
C ARG A 282 -22.39 102.24 -22.96
N ARG A 283 -22.55 103.57 -23.05
CA ARG A 283 -23.80 104.23 -23.50
C ARG A 283 -23.94 104.34 -25.02
N TRP A 284 -22.82 104.34 -25.75
CA TRP A 284 -22.78 104.58 -27.20
C TRP A 284 -23.29 103.38 -28.04
N ARG A 285 -23.08 102.14 -27.57
CA ARG A 285 -23.33 100.92 -28.37
C ARG A 285 -24.83 100.59 -28.59
N ALA A 286 -25.77 101.13 -27.82
CA ALA A 286 -27.19 100.75 -27.88
C ALA A 286 -28.04 101.44 -28.99
N ARG A 287 -27.59 102.57 -29.57
CA ARG A 287 -28.39 103.39 -30.51
C ARG A 287 -28.30 102.96 -31.99
N LYS A 288 -27.32 102.13 -32.35
CA LYS A 288 -27.00 101.74 -33.74
C LYS A 288 -27.96 100.68 -34.34
N GLY A 289 -28.70 99.93 -33.52
CA GLY A 289 -29.52 98.78 -33.97
C GLY A 289 -30.89 99.12 -34.57
N TYR A 290 -31.47 100.28 -34.23
CA TYR A 290 -32.84 100.64 -34.58
C TYR A 290 -33.04 101.03 -36.07
N LEU A 291 -31.97 101.37 -36.80
CA LEU A 291 -32.02 102.00 -38.13
C LEU A 291 -32.07 101.03 -39.34
N LYS A 292 -32.00 99.70 -39.15
CA LYS A 292 -31.90 98.71 -40.27
C LYS A 292 -33.23 98.15 -40.81
N VAL A 293 -34.37 98.44 -40.19
CA VAL A 293 -35.69 97.87 -40.55
C VAL A 293 -36.36 98.59 -41.75
N LEU A 294 -35.71 99.60 -42.36
CA LEU A 294 -36.32 100.48 -43.36
C LEU A 294 -36.21 100.06 -44.85
N ALA A 295 -35.58 98.93 -45.22
CA ALA A 295 -35.13 98.70 -46.62
C ALA A 295 -35.88 97.63 -47.47
N MET A 296 -37.04 97.10 -47.05
CA MET A 296 -37.66 95.89 -47.65
C MET A 296 -39.07 96.09 -48.30
N LYS A 297 -39.35 97.14 -49.10
CA LYS A 297 -40.74 97.51 -49.48
C LYS A 297 -41.23 97.55 -50.95
N GLU A 298 -40.48 97.35 -52.06
CA GLU A 298 -41.02 97.82 -53.38
C GLU A 298 -41.09 96.94 -54.65
N MET A 299 -40.76 95.64 -54.68
CA MET A 299 -40.82 94.85 -55.95
C MET A 299 -42.11 94.03 -56.20
N ARG A 300 -43.24 94.31 -55.54
CA ARG A 300 -44.43 93.43 -55.49
C ARG A 300 -45.71 93.91 -56.22
N ILE A 301 -45.67 95.00 -57.00
CA ILE A 301 -46.88 95.54 -57.65
C ILE A 301 -46.67 95.57 -59.17
N GLU A 302 -47.25 94.59 -59.90
CA GLU A 302 -47.59 94.70 -61.35
C GLU A 302 -48.45 93.50 -61.85
N LYS A 303 -48.54 92.38 -61.12
CA LYS A 303 -49.09 91.09 -61.64
C LYS A 303 -50.60 90.86 -61.53
N GLU A 304 -51.39 91.71 -60.84
CA GLU A 304 -52.73 91.30 -60.34
C GLU A 304 -53.98 91.79 -61.12
N LYS A 305 -53.90 92.56 -62.22
CA LYS A 305 -55.09 93.21 -62.83
C LYS A 305 -55.83 92.49 -63.97
N GLN A 306 -55.37 91.37 -64.53
CA GLN A 306 -55.98 90.79 -65.76
C GLN A 306 -56.98 89.61 -65.58
N GLU A 307 -57.08 88.96 -64.42
CA GLU A 307 -57.74 87.62 -64.33
C GLU A 307 -59.27 87.57 -64.04
N PHE A 308 -59.94 88.70 -63.76
CA PHE A 308 -61.30 88.65 -63.16
C PHE A 308 -62.45 88.43 -64.16
N ALA A 309 -62.35 88.93 -65.39
CA ALA A 309 -63.49 89.02 -66.31
C ALA A 309 -63.86 87.70 -67.02
N GLU A 310 -62.92 86.78 -67.23
CA GLU A 310 -63.15 85.54 -68.00
C GLU A 310 -64.00 84.48 -67.27
N ARG A 311 -64.22 84.64 -65.96
CA ARG A 311 -64.74 83.55 -65.11
C ARG A 311 -66.25 83.32 -65.19
N MET A 312 -67.06 84.31 -65.57
CA MET A 312 -68.52 84.24 -65.43
C MET A 312 -69.22 83.48 -66.57
N ALA A 313 -68.71 83.54 -67.79
CA ALA A 313 -69.32 82.88 -68.94
C ALA A 313 -69.20 81.35 -68.89
N ALA A 314 -68.10 80.83 -68.33
CA ALA A 314 -67.86 79.40 -68.17
C ALA A 314 -68.87 78.70 -67.23
N MET A 315 -69.56 79.43 -66.35
CA MET A 315 -70.27 78.84 -65.21
C MET A 315 -71.58 78.11 -65.60
N LYS A 316 -72.34 78.61 -66.59
CA LYS A 316 -73.67 78.08 -66.94
C LYS A 316 -73.63 76.77 -67.74
N LEU A 317 -72.71 76.65 -68.71
CA LEU A 317 -72.56 75.44 -69.53
C LEU A 317 -72.07 74.25 -68.68
N GLN A 318 -71.24 74.53 -67.68
CA GLN A 318 -70.70 73.52 -66.79
C GLN A 318 -71.78 72.86 -65.90
N ALA A 319 -72.87 73.53 -65.55
CA ALA A 319 -73.88 73.00 -64.62
C ALA A 319 -74.62 71.76 -65.16
N ARG A 320 -75.02 71.77 -66.44
CA ARG A 320 -75.80 70.68 -67.05
C ARG A 320 -74.96 69.44 -67.34
N TRP A 321 -73.70 69.63 -67.74
CA TRP A 321 -72.74 68.54 -67.94
C TRP A 321 -72.35 67.86 -66.61
N ARG A 322 -72.21 68.64 -65.52
CA ARG A 322 -71.94 68.11 -64.17
C ARG A 322 -73.03 67.14 -63.69
N SER A 323 -74.31 67.38 -64.00
CA SER A 323 -75.42 66.51 -63.56
C SER A 323 -75.40 65.13 -64.24
N LYS A 324 -75.15 65.08 -65.56
CA LYS A 324 -75.07 63.81 -66.31
C LYS A 324 -73.80 63.01 -65.96
N LEU A 325 -72.69 63.70 -65.72
CA LEU A 325 -71.46 63.09 -65.23
C LEU A 325 -71.67 62.47 -63.85
N ALA A 326 -72.33 63.18 -62.93
CA ALA A 326 -72.58 62.71 -61.56
C ALA A 326 -73.39 61.41 -61.51
N HIS A 327 -74.40 61.25 -62.37
CA HIS A 327 -75.20 60.01 -62.41
C HIS A 327 -74.42 58.80 -62.92
N ARG A 328 -73.64 58.97 -64.00
CA ARG A 328 -72.78 57.89 -64.53
C ARG A 328 -71.70 57.49 -63.52
N GLU A 329 -71.13 58.46 -62.81
CA GLU A 329 -70.10 58.22 -61.82
C GLU A 329 -70.65 57.57 -60.54
N ALA A 330 -71.87 57.94 -60.12
CA ALA A 330 -72.54 57.31 -58.98
C ALA A 330 -72.85 55.83 -59.23
N MET A 331 -73.29 55.46 -60.44
CA MET A 331 -73.52 54.06 -60.81
C MET A 331 -72.22 53.24 -60.82
N ARG A 332 -71.14 53.78 -61.38
CA ARG A 332 -69.82 53.14 -61.33
C ARG A 332 -69.35 52.93 -59.89
N ARG A 333 -69.46 53.94 -59.03
CA ARG A 333 -69.07 53.84 -57.60
C ARG A 333 -69.88 52.79 -56.85
N ARG A 334 -71.17 52.62 -57.16
CA ARG A 334 -72.02 51.58 -56.54
C ARG A 334 -71.59 50.18 -56.98
N ALA A 335 -71.35 49.97 -58.28
CA ALA A 335 -70.86 48.69 -58.79
C ALA A 335 -69.48 48.33 -58.23
N GLU A 336 -68.57 49.30 -58.15
CA GLU A 336 -67.22 49.12 -57.60
C GLU A 336 -67.24 48.79 -56.10
N LYS A 337 -68.13 49.43 -55.32
CA LYS A 337 -68.33 49.08 -53.90
C LYS A 337 -68.81 47.65 -53.70
N ILE A 338 -69.74 47.16 -54.54
CA ILE A 338 -70.25 45.78 -54.46
C ILE A 338 -69.14 44.78 -54.80
N LEU A 339 -68.34 45.05 -55.84
CA LEU A 339 -67.23 44.19 -56.21
C LEU A 339 -66.17 44.14 -55.10
N ARG A 340 -65.75 45.29 -54.55
CA ARG A 340 -64.79 45.34 -53.44
C ARG A 340 -65.30 44.62 -52.19
N ALA A 341 -66.60 44.71 -51.88
CA ALA A 341 -67.18 43.98 -50.76
C ALA A 341 -67.12 42.45 -50.96
N ARG A 342 -67.34 41.97 -52.19
CA ARG A 342 -67.20 40.54 -52.54
C ARG A 342 -65.75 40.08 -52.47
N GLU A 343 -64.81 40.88 -52.97
CA GLU A 343 -63.37 40.60 -52.88
C GLU A 343 -62.91 40.53 -51.42
N TRP A 344 -63.37 41.47 -50.58
CA TRP A 344 -63.05 41.50 -49.16
C TRP A 344 -63.61 40.28 -48.41
N ALA A 345 -64.87 39.89 -48.67
CA ALA A 345 -65.48 38.70 -48.07
C ALA A 345 -64.79 37.40 -48.51
N CYS A 346 -64.32 37.31 -49.76
CA CYS A 346 -63.53 36.17 -50.23
C CYS A 346 -62.15 36.14 -49.57
N ALA A 347 -61.49 37.29 -49.44
CA ALA A 347 -60.22 37.42 -48.75
C ALA A 347 -60.33 37.01 -47.27
N GLU A 348 -61.41 37.40 -46.58
CA GLU A 348 -61.65 37.04 -45.19
C GLU A 348 -61.82 35.52 -45.00
N LYS A 349 -62.58 34.86 -45.89
CA LYS A 349 -62.73 33.39 -45.88
C LYS A 349 -61.41 32.68 -46.15
N LEU A 350 -60.63 33.15 -47.12
CA LEU A 350 -59.31 32.59 -47.44
C LEU A 350 -58.34 32.75 -46.25
N GLN A 351 -58.32 33.93 -45.63
CA GLN A 351 -57.50 34.22 -44.45
C GLN A 351 -57.90 33.35 -43.26
N ALA A 352 -59.20 33.16 -43.01
CA ALA A 352 -59.69 32.29 -41.94
C ALA A 352 -59.29 30.83 -42.17
N ALA A 353 -59.46 30.31 -43.40
CA ALA A 353 -59.07 28.95 -43.76
C ALA A 353 -57.55 28.73 -43.60
N TYR A 354 -56.74 29.69 -44.04
CA TYR A 354 -55.28 29.63 -43.91
C TYR A 354 -54.82 29.70 -42.46
N ARG A 355 -55.37 30.63 -41.65
CA ARG A 355 -55.09 30.72 -40.21
C ARG A 355 -55.43 29.40 -39.49
N GLY A 356 -56.57 28.79 -39.84
CA GLY A 356 -56.97 27.48 -39.33
C GLY A 356 -56.03 26.34 -39.76
N HIS A 357 -55.59 26.31 -41.02
CA HIS A 357 -54.61 25.33 -41.50
C HIS A 357 -53.27 25.44 -40.76
N VAL A 358 -52.74 26.66 -40.60
CA VAL A 358 -51.49 26.92 -39.87
C VAL A 358 -51.61 26.50 -38.41
N ALA A 359 -52.72 26.82 -37.74
CA ALA A 359 -52.94 26.42 -36.34
C ALA A 359 -52.98 24.89 -36.19
N ARG A 360 -53.67 24.17 -37.08
CA ARG A 360 -53.72 22.70 -37.07
C ARG A 360 -52.36 22.07 -37.34
N LYS A 361 -51.59 22.62 -38.30
CA LYS A 361 -50.22 22.14 -38.60
C LYS A 361 -49.29 22.34 -37.41
N ARG A 362 -49.37 23.48 -36.71
CA ARG A 362 -48.64 23.74 -35.47
C ARG A 362 -49.04 22.79 -34.33
N ALA A 363 -50.35 22.59 -34.12
CA ALA A 363 -50.84 21.67 -33.09
C ALA A 363 -50.42 20.21 -33.35
N ALA A 364 -50.42 19.76 -34.61
CA ALA A 364 -49.94 18.43 -34.97
C ALA A 364 -48.43 18.27 -34.69
N ALA A 365 -47.62 19.29 -35.00
CA ALA A 365 -46.20 19.29 -34.66
C ALA A 365 -45.97 19.27 -33.14
N GLU A 366 -46.76 20.03 -32.37
CA GLU A 366 -46.68 20.08 -30.91
C GLU A 366 -47.09 18.76 -30.25
N ARG A 367 -48.09 18.04 -30.80
CA ARG A 367 -48.43 16.70 -30.32
C ARG A 367 -47.29 15.71 -30.52
N LYS A 368 -46.64 15.73 -31.70
CA LYS A 368 -45.47 14.88 -31.96
C LYS A 368 -44.32 15.18 -30.99
N THR A 369 -44.04 16.46 -30.70
CA THR A 369 -42.98 16.80 -29.74
C THR A 369 -43.35 16.41 -28.31
N ARG A 370 -44.62 16.54 -27.90
CA ARG A 370 -45.09 16.04 -26.59
C ARG A 370 -44.97 14.52 -26.48
N GLN A 371 -45.36 13.77 -27.52
CA GLN A 371 -45.23 12.32 -27.55
C GLN A 371 -43.77 11.88 -27.47
N TRP A 372 -42.87 12.48 -28.26
CA TRP A 372 -41.43 12.22 -28.18
C TRP A 372 -40.87 12.52 -26.77
N LYS A 373 -41.29 13.63 -26.14
CA LYS A 373 -40.88 13.96 -24.76
C LYS A 373 -41.35 12.90 -23.76
N LEU A 374 -42.57 12.37 -23.90
CA LEU A 374 -43.09 11.29 -23.06
C LEU A 374 -42.30 10.00 -23.24
N GLU A 375 -41.95 9.64 -24.48
CA GLU A 375 -41.10 8.48 -24.80
C GLU A 375 -39.68 8.62 -24.22
N GLN A 376 -39.10 9.82 -24.27
CA GLN A 376 -37.80 10.08 -23.64
C GLN A 376 -37.89 9.98 -22.11
N LEU A 377 -38.94 10.52 -21.49
CA LEU A 377 -39.14 10.44 -20.05
C LEU A 377 -39.35 8.99 -19.60
N SER A 378 -40.15 8.20 -20.32
CA SER A 378 -40.36 6.79 -20.00
C SER A 378 -39.05 5.99 -20.13
N ALA A 379 -38.28 6.21 -21.20
CA ALA A 379 -36.96 5.63 -21.36
C ALA A 379 -36.00 6.01 -20.21
N GLN A 380 -35.99 7.28 -19.79
CA GLN A 380 -35.19 7.75 -18.66
C GLN A 380 -35.59 7.09 -17.34
N ILE A 381 -36.89 6.91 -17.08
CA ILE A 381 -37.40 6.23 -15.88
C ILE A 381 -36.94 4.78 -15.87
N ILE A 382 -37.10 4.05 -16.98
CA ILE A 382 -36.66 2.66 -17.11
C ILE A 382 -35.15 2.55 -16.90
N GLN A 383 -34.36 3.42 -17.55
CA GLN A 383 -32.92 3.41 -17.39
C GLN A 383 -32.49 3.75 -15.95
N ARG A 384 -33.15 4.72 -15.29
CA ARG A 384 -32.88 5.06 -13.88
C ARG A 384 -33.18 3.87 -12.96
N ALA A 385 -34.31 3.20 -13.16
CA ALA A 385 -34.69 2.01 -12.39
C ALA A 385 -33.69 0.87 -12.60
N TRP A 386 -33.27 0.61 -13.84
CA TRP A 386 -32.28 -0.41 -14.16
C TRP A 386 -30.90 -0.09 -13.58
N ARG A 387 -30.41 1.15 -13.74
CA ARG A 387 -29.12 1.59 -13.14
C ARG A 387 -29.15 1.45 -11.63
N GLY A 388 -30.26 1.81 -10.98
CA GLY A 388 -30.45 1.64 -9.54
C GLY A 388 -30.46 0.17 -9.10
N SER A 389 -31.18 -0.70 -9.82
CA SER A 389 -31.21 -2.14 -9.53
C SER A 389 -29.84 -2.80 -9.71
N ARG A 390 -29.17 -2.51 -10.83
CA ARG A 390 -27.80 -2.97 -11.12
C ARG A 390 -26.80 -2.46 -10.07
N GLY A 391 -26.89 -1.19 -9.68
CA GLY A 391 -26.05 -0.62 -8.63
C GLY A 391 -26.21 -1.34 -7.30
N ARG A 392 -27.44 -1.62 -6.88
CA ARG A 392 -27.71 -2.40 -5.66
C ARG A 392 -27.17 -3.82 -5.74
N HIS A 393 -27.32 -4.48 -6.90
CA HIS A 393 -26.77 -5.83 -7.10
C HIS A 393 -25.23 -5.84 -7.01
N ILE A 394 -24.56 -4.87 -7.61
CA ILE A 394 -23.11 -4.71 -7.52
C ILE A 394 -22.68 -4.47 -6.06
N VAL A 395 -23.37 -3.59 -5.33
CA VAL A 395 -23.08 -3.32 -3.91
C VAL A 395 -23.27 -4.59 -3.06
N ALA A 396 -24.30 -5.39 -3.34
CA ALA A 396 -24.52 -6.66 -2.64
C ALA A 396 -23.37 -7.66 -2.89
N ILE A 397 -22.88 -7.76 -4.14
CA ILE A 397 -21.70 -8.57 -4.49
C ILE A 397 -20.44 -8.03 -3.81
N MET A 398 -20.23 -6.70 -3.81
CA MET A 398 -19.09 -6.09 -3.14
C MET A 398 -19.11 -6.35 -1.64
N LYS A 399 -20.29 -6.28 -1.01
CA LYS A 399 -20.45 -6.56 0.42
C LYS A 399 -20.14 -8.03 0.74
N SER A 400 -20.66 -8.98 -0.05
CA SER A 400 -20.35 -10.40 0.16
C SER A 400 -18.87 -10.71 -0.06
N PHE A 401 -18.24 -10.07 -1.05
CA PHE A 401 -16.80 -10.18 -1.29
C PHE A 401 -15.99 -9.59 -0.12
N HIS A 402 -16.39 -8.43 0.41
CA HIS A 402 -15.75 -7.82 1.56
C HIS A 402 -15.88 -8.67 2.83
N GLU A 403 -17.06 -9.26 3.07
CA GLU A 403 -17.29 -10.22 4.16
C GLU A 403 -16.42 -11.48 4.00
N MET A 404 -16.27 -11.98 2.78
CA MET A 404 -15.39 -13.12 2.49
C MET A 404 -13.92 -12.77 2.78
N GLN A 405 -13.44 -11.61 2.32
CA GLN A 405 -12.09 -11.13 2.61
C GLN A 405 -11.86 -10.91 4.12
N ALA A 406 -12.85 -10.41 4.85
CA ALA A 406 -12.77 -10.25 6.30
C ALA A 406 -12.64 -11.61 7.02
N ARG A 407 -13.31 -12.66 6.53
CA ARG A 407 -13.14 -14.02 7.06
C ARG A 407 -11.75 -14.58 6.74
N GLU A 408 -11.28 -14.39 5.51
CA GLU A 408 -9.94 -14.82 5.10
C GLU A 408 -8.84 -14.15 5.92
N THR A 409 -8.94 -12.83 6.16
CA THR A 409 -7.97 -12.12 7.00
C THR A 409 -8.00 -12.61 8.44
N LYS A 410 -9.18 -12.85 9.02
CA LYS A 410 -9.31 -13.43 10.35
C LYS A 410 -8.66 -14.81 10.46
N SER A 411 -8.91 -15.70 9.49
CA SER A 411 -8.27 -17.02 9.44
C SER A 411 -6.76 -16.92 9.26
N CYS A 412 -6.27 -16.00 8.42
CA CYS A 412 -4.85 -15.75 8.24
C CYS A 412 -4.17 -15.30 9.54
N VAL A 413 -4.78 -14.35 10.27
CA VAL A 413 -4.26 -13.89 11.57
C VAL A 413 -4.22 -15.03 12.59
N GLN A 414 -5.23 -15.90 12.62
CA GLN A 414 -5.23 -17.08 13.50
C GLN A 414 -4.08 -18.04 13.17
N ILE A 415 -3.89 -18.36 11.89
CA ILE A 415 -2.79 -19.23 11.45
C ILE A 415 -1.43 -18.61 11.78
N GLN A 416 -1.26 -17.31 11.53
CA GLN A 416 -0.02 -16.61 11.84
C GLN A 416 0.25 -16.55 13.35
N SER A 417 -0.78 -16.34 14.18
CA SER A 417 -0.66 -16.35 15.65
C SER A 417 -0.19 -17.72 16.15
N TRP A 418 -0.82 -18.79 15.65
CA TRP A 418 -0.43 -20.16 15.96
C TRP A 418 1.01 -20.46 15.54
N TRP A 419 1.41 -20.05 14.33
CA TRP A 419 2.78 -20.25 13.85
C TRP A 419 3.81 -19.48 14.66
N ARG A 420 3.50 -18.23 15.06
CA ARG A 420 4.36 -17.44 15.97
C ARG A 420 4.49 -18.10 17.34
N SER A 421 3.43 -18.72 17.86
CA SER A 421 3.48 -19.48 19.11
C SER A 421 4.43 -20.68 19.01
N ILE A 422 4.39 -21.43 17.90
CA ILE A 422 5.30 -22.56 17.65
C ILE A 422 6.76 -22.09 17.57
N ILE A 423 7.02 -21.03 16.80
CA ILE A 423 8.37 -20.45 16.70
C ILE A 423 8.85 -19.96 18.07
N GLY A 424 7.99 -19.28 18.83
CA GLY A 424 8.29 -18.82 20.20
C GLY A 424 8.63 -19.99 21.13
N ALA A 425 7.89 -21.10 21.06
CA ALA A 425 8.17 -22.29 21.85
C ALA A 425 9.52 -22.95 21.48
N GLN A 426 9.85 -23.04 20.19
CA GLN A 426 11.16 -23.52 19.74
C GLN A 426 12.29 -22.60 20.19
N TYR A 427 12.11 -21.28 20.08
CA TYR A 427 13.09 -20.30 20.53
C TYR A 427 13.31 -20.37 22.05
N LEU A 428 12.24 -20.52 22.84
CA LEU A 428 12.33 -20.71 24.28
C LEU A 428 13.07 -22.01 24.64
N LYS A 429 12.85 -23.10 23.89
CA LYS A 429 13.61 -24.35 24.08
C LYS A 429 15.11 -24.14 23.84
N TYR A 430 15.47 -23.41 22.79
CA TYR A 430 16.85 -23.04 22.51
C TYR A 430 17.46 -22.17 23.62
N LEU A 431 16.74 -21.13 24.06
CA LEU A 431 17.17 -20.25 25.15
C LEU A 431 17.40 -21.03 26.46
N LYS A 432 16.52 -21.97 26.81
CA LYS A 432 16.70 -22.82 28.00
C LYS A 432 17.98 -23.64 27.93
N ILE A 433 18.29 -24.22 26.76
CA ILE A 433 19.54 -24.98 26.54
C ILE A 433 20.75 -24.05 26.65
N ALA A 434 20.70 -22.86 26.03
CA ALA A 434 21.78 -21.89 26.08
C ALA A 434 22.02 -21.39 27.52
N HIS A 435 20.96 -21.09 28.27
CA HIS A 435 21.03 -20.68 29.67
C HIS A 435 21.63 -21.77 30.56
N ALA A 436 21.19 -23.03 30.39
CA ALA A 436 21.77 -24.16 31.13
C ALA A 436 23.26 -24.33 30.82
N LYS A 437 23.69 -24.13 29.57
CA LYS A 437 25.11 -24.13 29.18
C LYS A 437 25.86 -22.96 29.84
N ALA A 438 25.29 -21.76 29.84
CA ALA A 438 25.88 -20.58 30.47
C ALA A 438 26.04 -20.77 31.99
N GLN A 439 25.06 -21.34 32.67
CA GLN A 439 25.15 -21.68 34.09
C GLN A 439 26.27 -22.69 34.38
N LYS A 440 26.40 -23.74 33.56
CA LYS A 440 27.50 -24.72 33.68
C LYS A 440 28.87 -24.05 33.49
N VAL A 441 29.00 -23.16 32.51
CA VAL A 441 30.23 -22.39 32.28
C VAL A 441 30.51 -21.45 33.46
N GLY A 442 29.49 -20.75 33.96
CA GLY A 442 29.61 -19.88 35.15
C GLY A 442 30.06 -20.65 36.39
N PHE A 443 29.47 -21.82 36.65
CA PHE A 443 29.89 -22.69 37.75
C PHE A 443 31.33 -23.19 37.58
N ALA A 444 31.71 -23.63 36.38
CA ALA A 444 33.08 -24.04 36.09
C ALA A 444 34.08 -22.89 36.28
N ALA A 445 33.74 -21.68 35.83
CA ALA A 445 34.56 -20.49 36.02
C ALA A 445 34.72 -20.16 37.51
N LEU A 446 33.64 -20.23 38.30
CA LEU A 446 33.70 -20.03 39.76
C LEU A 446 34.60 -21.08 40.44
N GLN A 447 34.54 -22.34 40.02
CA GLN A 447 35.42 -23.38 40.55
C GLN A 447 36.88 -23.11 40.22
N ILE A 448 37.19 -22.73 38.98
CA ILE A 448 38.55 -22.36 38.55
C ILE A 448 39.05 -21.17 39.37
N GLN A 449 38.23 -20.11 39.51
CA GLN A 449 38.56 -18.94 40.30
C GLN A 449 38.82 -19.29 41.77
N ARG A 450 37.99 -20.15 42.37
CA ARG A 450 38.17 -20.63 43.76
C ARG A 450 39.49 -21.38 43.92
N ILE A 451 39.80 -22.30 43.00
CA ILE A 451 41.06 -23.07 43.01
C ILE A 451 42.26 -22.14 42.85
N PHE A 452 42.19 -21.20 41.92
CA PHE A 452 43.25 -20.25 41.66
C PHE A 452 43.50 -19.31 42.85
N ARG A 453 42.45 -18.73 43.43
CA ARG A 453 42.55 -17.89 44.65
C ARG A 453 43.16 -18.68 45.80
N GLY A 454 42.72 -19.92 46.01
CA GLY A 454 43.30 -20.79 47.03
C GLY A 454 44.78 -21.11 46.75
N HIS A 455 45.17 -21.33 45.49
CA HIS A 455 46.57 -21.55 45.13
C HIS A 455 47.43 -20.31 45.40
N LYS A 456 46.96 -19.13 44.99
CA LYS A 456 47.66 -17.85 45.21
C LYS A 456 47.79 -17.48 46.68
N GLY A 457 46.72 -17.63 47.47
CA GLY A 457 46.81 -17.37 48.91
C GLY A 457 47.79 -18.29 49.63
N ARG A 458 47.91 -19.56 49.20
CA ARG A 458 48.93 -20.45 49.74
C ARG A 458 50.34 -20.10 49.23
N GLU A 459 50.47 -19.69 47.96
CA GLU A 459 51.73 -19.17 47.38
C GLU A 459 52.28 -18.01 48.21
N GLU A 460 51.42 -17.05 48.54
CA GLU A 460 51.78 -15.91 49.39
C GLU A 460 52.18 -16.34 50.80
N ARG A 461 51.47 -17.32 51.40
CA ARG A 461 51.82 -17.87 52.71
C ARG A 461 53.21 -18.51 52.70
N ASP A 462 53.49 -19.38 51.74
CA ASP A 462 54.77 -20.11 51.72
C ASP A 462 55.94 -19.15 51.41
N VAL A 463 55.74 -18.16 50.53
CA VAL A 463 56.72 -17.07 50.34
C VAL A 463 56.95 -16.31 51.64
N ARG A 464 55.88 -15.99 52.40
CA ARG A 464 56.00 -15.29 53.68
C ARG A 464 56.76 -16.12 54.72
N VAL A 465 56.48 -17.42 54.83
CA VAL A 465 57.16 -18.32 55.78
C VAL A 465 58.64 -18.44 55.46
N GLU A 466 59.00 -18.65 54.20
CA GLU A 466 60.41 -18.76 53.78
C GLU A 466 61.17 -17.43 53.93
N LEU A 467 60.53 -16.29 53.63
CA LEU A 467 61.12 -14.97 53.90
C LEU A 467 61.31 -14.71 55.39
N LEU A 468 60.46 -15.27 56.27
CA LEU A 468 60.64 -15.20 57.72
C LEU A 468 61.85 -16.01 58.18
N MET A 469 62.17 -17.14 57.52
CA MET A 469 63.34 -17.96 57.87
C MET A 469 64.67 -17.30 57.53
N VAL A 470 64.68 -16.38 56.56
CA VAL A 470 65.86 -15.57 56.18
C VAL A 470 65.78 -14.15 56.75
N ALA A 471 64.78 -13.87 57.61
CA ALA A 471 64.52 -12.52 58.13
C ALA A 471 65.69 -12.00 58.99
N ASP A 472 66.33 -12.87 59.76
CA ASP A 472 67.47 -12.49 60.62
C ASP A 472 68.66 -11.98 59.80
N GLU A 473 68.82 -12.43 58.55
CA GLU A 473 69.87 -11.97 57.63
C GLU A 473 69.42 -10.74 56.82
N ILE A 474 68.15 -10.67 56.43
CA ILE A 474 67.61 -9.65 55.51
C ILE A 474 67.24 -8.34 56.23
N VAL A 475 66.68 -8.41 57.43
CA VAL A 475 66.17 -7.22 58.15
C VAL A 475 67.30 -6.23 58.49
N PRO A 476 68.48 -6.65 58.98
CA PRO A 476 69.60 -5.74 59.24
C PRO A 476 70.08 -5.05 57.96
N LEU A 477 70.19 -5.80 56.85
CA LEU A 477 70.61 -5.27 55.54
C LEU A 477 69.60 -4.25 54.99
N LYS A 478 68.29 -4.45 55.20
CA LYS A 478 67.26 -3.47 54.81
C LYS A 478 67.29 -2.20 55.67
N MET A 479 67.53 -2.32 56.97
CA MET A 479 67.67 -1.15 57.83
C MET A 479 68.89 -0.33 57.43
N GLU A 480 70.01 -0.99 57.14
CA GLU A 480 71.23 -0.31 56.70
C GLU A 480 71.09 0.26 55.29
N GLU A 481 70.41 -0.43 54.36
CA GLU A 481 70.07 0.14 53.05
C GLU A 481 69.26 1.44 53.21
N LYS A 482 68.23 1.42 54.05
CA LYS A 482 67.41 2.62 54.30
C LYS A 482 68.24 3.75 54.88
N ARG A 483 69.07 3.46 55.90
CA ARG A 483 69.96 4.45 56.51
C ARG A 483 70.91 5.07 55.50
N LEU A 484 71.56 4.26 54.65
CA LEU A 484 72.46 4.76 53.60
C LEU A 484 71.72 5.54 52.51
N VAL A 485 70.47 5.18 52.18
CA VAL A 485 69.62 5.96 51.28
C VAL A 485 69.33 7.34 51.88
N ASP A 486 68.93 7.38 53.15
CA ASP A 486 68.61 8.62 53.86
C ASP A 486 69.88 9.53 53.94
N GLU A 487 71.04 8.97 54.30
CA GLU A 487 72.33 9.69 54.30
C GLU A 487 72.73 10.18 52.89
N LEU A 488 72.50 9.37 51.85
CA LEU A 488 72.78 9.75 50.47
C LEU A 488 71.90 10.92 50.03
N THR A 489 70.62 10.92 50.42
CA THR A 489 69.69 12.02 50.08
C THR A 489 70.12 13.31 50.77
N GLU A 490 70.40 13.27 52.06
CA GLU A 490 70.82 14.45 52.82
C GLU A 490 72.14 15.04 52.28
N THR A 491 73.11 14.18 51.97
CA THR A 491 74.41 14.63 51.42
C THR A 491 74.29 15.20 50.01
N LYS A 492 73.39 14.68 49.17
CA LYS A 492 73.09 15.23 47.84
C LYS A 492 72.42 16.60 47.94
N ASP A 493 71.44 16.75 48.83
CA ASP A 493 70.77 18.03 49.05
C ASP A 493 71.75 19.12 49.52
N ILE A 494 72.70 18.77 50.39
CA ILE A 494 73.76 19.70 50.82
C ILE A 494 74.67 20.06 49.63
N LEU A 495 75.06 19.08 48.80
CA LEU A 495 75.89 19.33 47.62
C LEU A 495 75.20 20.26 46.62
N GLU A 496 73.90 20.08 46.37
CA GLU A 496 73.13 20.94 45.46
C GLU A 496 73.14 22.39 45.93
N ARG A 497 72.87 22.65 47.22
CA ARG A 497 72.93 24.02 47.77
C ARG A 497 74.31 24.66 47.61
N ARG A 498 75.39 23.90 47.83
CA ARG A 498 76.76 24.43 47.65
C ARG A 498 77.10 24.69 46.19
N LEU A 499 76.62 23.86 45.26
CA LEU A 499 76.77 24.12 43.82
C LEU A 499 76.03 25.40 43.40
N GLU A 500 74.85 25.67 43.95
CA GLU A 500 74.12 26.92 43.74
C GLU A 500 74.88 28.13 44.28
N GLU A 501 75.39 28.07 45.52
CA GLU A 501 76.23 29.12 46.11
C GLU A 501 77.47 29.41 45.25
N LYS A 502 78.11 28.35 44.72
CA LYS A 502 79.25 28.45 43.82
C LYS A 502 78.91 29.20 42.54
N GLU A 503 77.77 28.87 41.92
CA GLU A 503 77.36 29.51 40.66
C GLU A 503 76.97 30.97 40.88
N GLN A 504 76.30 31.29 41.99
CA GLN A 504 76.02 32.68 42.37
C GLN A 504 77.29 33.49 42.59
N LEU A 505 78.31 32.93 43.26
CA LEU A 505 79.60 33.57 43.44
C LEU A 505 80.31 33.80 42.11
N LYS A 506 80.24 32.84 41.19
CA LYS A 506 80.82 32.94 39.85
C LYS A 506 80.19 34.09 39.05
N ILE A 507 78.87 34.20 39.05
CA ILE A 507 78.15 35.28 38.36
C ILE A 507 78.59 36.64 38.94
N LYS A 508 78.56 36.78 40.26
CA LYS A 508 79.00 38.02 40.94
C LYS A 508 80.44 38.40 40.62
N LEU A 509 81.34 37.41 40.55
CA LEU A 509 82.73 37.64 40.18
C LEU A 509 82.88 38.15 38.75
N VAL A 510 82.16 37.54 37.80
CA VAL A 510 82.17 37.98 36.40
C VAL A 510 81.61 39.40 36.29
N ASP A 511 80.50 39.70 36.96
CA ASP A 511 79.91 41.04 36.97
C ASP A 511 80.91 42.08 37.53
N MET A 512 81.57 41.79 38.65
CA MET A 512 82.60 42.66 39.23
C MET A 512 83.82 42.83 38.31
N GLU A 513 84.27 41.77 37.63
CA GLU A 513 85.38 41.84 36.67
C GLU A 513 85.04 42.70 35.46
N THR A 514 83.83 42.56 34.92
CA THR A 514 83.37 43.39 33.80
C THR A 514 83.25 44.86 34.19
N GLU A 515 82.72 45.15 35.38
CA GLU A 515 82.62 46.51 35.89
C GLU A 515 84.01 47.12 36.16
N LEU A 516 84.96 46.34 36.70
CA LEU A 516 86.33 46.81 36.89
C LEU A 516 86.96 47.22 35.55
N ASP A 517 86.76 46.44 34.49
CA ASP A 517 87.23 46.76 33.14
C ASP A 517 86.59 48.04 32.57
N GLU A 518 85.31 48.27 32.85
CA GLU A 518 84.59 49.49 32.46
C GLU A 518 85.11 50.71 33.23
N VAL A 519 85.29 50.59 34.54
CA VAL A 519 85.79 51.66 35.43
C VAL A 519 87.22 52.07 35.04
N ILE A 520 88.09 51.11 34.71
CA ILE A 520 89.46 51.39 34.26
C ILE A 520 89.48 52.18 32.95
N LYS A 521 88.51 51.94 32.05
CA LYS A 521 88.39 52.64 30.76
C LYS A 521 87.63 53.97 30.87
N HIS A 522 86.95 54.22 31.99
CA HIS A 522 86.10 55.37 32.19
C HIS A 522 86.93 56.65 32.39
N ARG A 523 86.63 57.70 31.62
CA ARG A 523 87.40 58.97 31.65
C ARG A 523 86.93 59.97 32.70
N SER A 524 85.77 59.75 33.31
CA SER A 524 85.23 60.65 34.33
C SER A 524 85.77 60.32 35.72
N LYS A 525 85.78 61.29 36.63
CA LYS A 525 86.25 61.11 38.02
C LYS A 525 85.33 60.21 38.85
N TRP A 526 84.07 60.06 38.46
CA TRP A 526 83.03 59.43 39.28
C TRP A 526 82.31 58.32 38.51
N TYR A 527 82.09 57.17 39.13
CA TYR A 527 81.34 56.06 38.55
C TYR A 527 80.34 55.52 39.57
N ASP A 528 79.14 55.20 39.11
CA ASP A 528 78.06 54.69 39.96
C ASP A 528 78.13 53.15 39.94
N SER A 529 78.39 52.54 41.10
CA SER A 529 78.54 51.09 41.25
C SER A 529 77.66 50.56 42.37
N ALA A 530 77.10 49.38 42.16
CA ALA A 530 76.37 48.64 43.19
C ALA A 530 77.15 47.44 43.74
N ASN A 531 78.26 47.03 43.11
CA ASN A 531 78.88 45.74 43.40
C ASN A 531 79.79 45.73 44.63
N VAL A 532 80.29 46.89 45.06
CA VAL A 532 81.15 46.99 46.26
C VAL A 532 80.35 46.98 47.55
N THR A 533 79.23 47.70 47.61
CA THR A 533 78.43 47.89 48.83
C THR A 533 77.05 47.22 48.76
N GLY A 534 76.68 46.60 47.63
CA GLY A 534 75.36 46.01 47.41
C GLY A 534 74.25 47.04 47.15
N THR A 535 74.56 48.34 47.16
CA THR A 535 73.62 49.43 46.88
C THR A 535 74.25 50.39 45.88
N LEU A 536 73.46 50.90 44.93
CA LEU A 536 73.98 51.79 43.89
C LEU A 536 74.46 53.10 44.52
N GLN A 537 75.77 53.34 44.50
CA GLN A 537 76.41 54.51 45.09
C GLN A 537 77.47 55.07 44.13
N ARG A 538 77.73 56.38 44.25
CA ARG A 538 78.73 57.09 43.43
C ARG A 538 80.10 57.02 44.09
N PHE A 539 81.09 56.49 43.39
CA PHE A 539 82.47 56.34 43.88
C PHE A 539 83.47 57.09 43.00
N GLU A 540 84.61 57.48 43.59
CA GLU A 540 85.76 57.94 42.84
C GLU A 540 86.37 56.76 42.06
N THR A 541 86.68 56.93 40.77
CA THR A 541 87.07 55.82 39.89
C THR A 541 88.34 55.09 40.34
N THR A 542 89.31 55.80 40.93
CA THR A 542 90.54 55.20 41.49
C THR A 542 90.25 54.36 42.73
N PHE A 543 89.38 54.85 43.62
CA PHE A 543 88.94 54.13 44.81
C PHE A 543 88.11 52.91 44.42
N LEU A 544 87.16 53.06 43.50
CA LEU A 544 86.29 51.99 43.03
C LEU A 544 87.08 50.87 42.36
N ALA A 545 88.06 51.21 41.50
CA ALA A 545 88.91 50.21 40.85
C ALA A 545 89.74 49.41 41.87
N GLN A 546 90.27 50.06 42.91
CA GLN A 546 91.00 49.37 43.97
C GLN A 546 90.05 48.49 44.81
N ALA A 547 88.89 49.01 45.20
CA ALA A 547 87.90 48.27 46.00
C ALA A 547 87.34 47.05 45.24
N LEU A 548 87.04 47.18 43.94
CA LEU A 548 86.63 46.07 43.09
C LEU A 548 87.73 45.00 42.97
N ARG A 549 89.01 45.39 42.83
CA ARG A 549 90.13 44.43 42.81
C ARG A 549 90.20 43.60 44.10
N THR A 550 90.14 44.24 45.27
CA THR A 550 90.17 43.52 46.55
C THR A 550 88.95 42.60 46.71
N SER A 551 87.77 43.06 46.32
CA SER A 551 86.54 42.26 46.36
C SER A 551 86.59 41.06 45.39
N ILE A 552 87.17 41.22 44.20
CA ILE A 552 87.36 40.13 43.24
C ILE A 552 88.36 39.10 43.78
N GLU A 553 89.49 39.53 44.37
CA GLU A 553 90.46 38.61 44.97
C GLU A 553 89.85 37.80 46.12
N ASN A 554 89.12 38.48 47.02
CA ASN A 554 88.39 37.82 48.11
C ASN A 554 87.32 36.85 47.59
N GLY A 555 86.56 37.25 46.56
CA GLY A 555 85.56 36.38 45.94
C GLY A 555 86.19 35.16 45.23
N LYS A 556 87.33 35.32 44.56
CA LYS A 556 88.08 34.21 43.94
C LYS A 556 88.61 33.23 44.98
N ALA A 557 89.11 33.73 46.11
CA ALA A 557 89.53 32.88 47.23
C ALA A 557 88.34 32.07 47.79
N ALA A 558 87.19 32.72 48.01
CA ALA A 558 85.96 32.06 48.45
C ALA A 558 85.46 31.01 47.45
N TYR A 559 85.52 31.31 46.15
CA TYR A 559 85.15 30.37 45.07
C TYR A 559 86.03 29.11 45.07
N VAL A 560 87.35 29.26 45.22
CA VAL A 560 88.29 28.14 45.29
C VAL A 560 88.09 27.33 46.56
N GLN A 561 87.87 27.99 47.70
CA GLN A 561 87.59 27.32 48.98
C GLN A 561 86.33 26.46 48.89
N LEU A 562 85.24 27.03 48.35
CA LEU A 562 83.96 26.34 48.23
C LEU A 562 84.04 25.15 47.23
N GLN A 563 84.83 25.29 46.17
CA GLN A 563 85.09 24.18 45.24
C GLN A 563 85.89 23.03 45.89
N LYS A 564 87.04 23.33 46.51
CA LYS A 564 87.97 22.28 46.98
C LYS A 564 87.57 21.69 48.33
N ASN A 565 87.15 22.52 49.28
CA ASN A 565 86.95 22.07 50.67
C ASN A 565 85.53 21.60 50.94
N GLU A 566 84.54 22.09 50.19
CA GLU A 566 83.14 21.75 50.43
C GLU A 566 82.58 20.81 49.35
N ILE A 567 82.62 21.22 48.08
CA ILE A 567 82.01 20.44 46.99
C ILE A 567 82.74 19.11 46.72
N GLU A 568 84.07 19.12 46.57
CA GLU A 568 84.83 17.88 46.30
C GLU A 568 84.74 16.87 47.45
N VAL A 569 84.70 17.36 48.70
CA VAL A 569 84.52 16.51 49.89
C VAL A 569 83.12 15.89 49.91
N LEU A 570 82.07 16.66 49.62
CA LEU A 570 80.71 16.12 49.53
C LEU A 570 80.57 15.10 48.37
N GLN A 571 81.18 15.37 47.22
CA GLN A 571 81.17 14.43 46.09
C GLN A 571 81.89 13.11 46.40
N THR A 572 83.02 13.15 47.11
CA THR A 572 83.72 11.94 47.55
C THR A 572 82.90 11.15 48.57
N LYS A 573 82.24 11.84 49.51
CA LYS A 573 81.31 11.21 50.47
C LYS A 573 80.14 10.52 49.76
N ILE A 574 79.49 11.19 48.82
CA ILE A 574 78.39 10.62 48.00
C ILE A 574 78.86 9.35 47.27
N ARG A 575 80.02 9.39 46.63
CA ARG A 575 80.58 8.22 45.92
C ARG A 575 80.83 7.04 46.86
N ALA A 576 81.28 7.30 48.08
CA ALA A 576 81.49 6.28 49.10
C ALA A 576 80.17 5.63 49.52
N VAL A 577 79.17 6.43 49.90
CA VAL A 577 77.83 5.95 50.29
C VAL A 577 77.17 5.16 49.15
N GLU A 578 77.24 5.64 47.89
CA GLU A 578 76.72 4.91 46.73
C GLU A 578 77.42 3.57 46.50
N LYS A 579 78.73 3.46 46.82
CA LYS A 579 79.48 2.21 46.71
C LYS A 579 79.01 1.20 47.75
N GLU A 580 78.78 1.62 48.99
CA GLU A 580 78.26 0.74 50.04
C GLU A 580 76.82 0.31 49.75
N LEU A 581 75.98 1.22 49.30
CA LEU A 581 74.60 0.94 48.92
C LEU A 581 74.52 -0.08 47.77
N ARG A 582 75.43 0.00 46.78
CA ARG A 582 75.56 -1.03 45.73
C ARG A 582 75.97 -2.38 46.27
N ARG A 583 76.82 -2.45 47.31
CA ARG A 583 77.22 -3.71 47.94
C ARG A 583 76.03 -4.34 48.68
N ILE A 584 75.36 -3.58 49.54
CA ILE A 584 74.19 -4.06 50.30
C ILE A 584 73.09 -4.54 49.33
N ARG A 585 72.80 -3.78 48.28
CA ARG A 585 71.82 -4.20 47.26
C ARG A 585 72.22 -5.49 46.54
N ARG A 586 73.51 -5.72 46.27
CA ARG A 586 73.98 -6.98 45.65
C ARG A 586 73.81 -8.17 46.56
N ASP A 587 73.93 -7.98 47.87
CA ASP A 587 73.76 -9.05 48.85
C ASP A 587 72.25 -9.33 49.11
N LEU A 588 71.40 -8.28 49.06
CA LEU A 588 69.95 -8.36 49.29
C LEU A 588 69.15 -8.93 48.10
N LEU A 589 69.45 -8.50 46.86
CA LEU A 589 68.63 -8.81 45.68
C LEU A 589 68.56 -10.32 45.33
N PRO A 590 69.67 -11.07 45.37
CA PRO A 590 69.68 -12.49 45.05
C PRO A 590 68.87 -13.30 46.06
N GLN A 591 68.94 -12.97 47.36
CA GLN A 591 68.29 -13.73 48.42
C GLN A 591 66.75 -13.64 48.33
N GLU A 592 66.19 -12.46 48.06
CA GLU A 592 64.73 -12.30 47.96
C GLU A 592 64.17 -12.79 46.61
N THR A 593 64.79 -12.38 45.50
CA THR A 593 64.23 -12.64 44.17
C THR A 593 64.37 -14.10 43.76
N THR A 594 65.50 -14.75 44.07
CA THR A 594 65.68 -16.16 43.72
C THR A 594 64.85 -17.08 44.60
N LEU A 595 64.65 -16.75 45.88
CA LEU A 595 63.81 -17.52 46.80
C LEU A 595 62.33 -17.44 46.37
N ILE A 596 61.83 -16.24 46.10
CA ILE A 596 60.45 -16.03 45.60
C ILE A 596 60.24 -16.76 44.27
N GLN A 597 61.19 -16.67 43.32
CA GLN A 597 61.09 -17.35 42.03
C GLN A 597 61.14 -18.88 42.16
N LYS A 598 62.02 -19.43 43.01
CA LYS A 598 62.09 -20.87 43.28
C LYS A 598 60.77 -21.39 43.87
N ILE A 599 60.22 -20.71 44.87
CA ILE A 599 58.95 -21.11 45.51
C ILE A 599 57.80 -21.08 44.49
N ARG A 600 57.71 -20.01 43.68
CA ARG A 600 56.68 -19.89 42.64
C ARG A 600 56.78 -20.98 41.59
N THR A 601 57.99 -21.27 41.11
CA THR A 601 58.22 -22.29 40.07
C THR A 601 57.96 -23.70 40.59
N GLU A 602 58.40 -24.02 41.82
CA GLU A 602 58.17 -25.32 42.43
C GLU A 602 56.68 -25.55 42.73
N ARG A 603 55.96 -24.52 43.21
CA ARG A 603 54.52 -24.63 43.45
C ARG A 603 53.72 -24.79 42.16
N ALA A 604 54.10 -24.08 41.11
CA ALA A 604 53.49 -24.24 39.79
C ALA A 604 53.75 -25.65 39.23
N ARG A 605 54.93 -26.24 39.47
CA ARG A 605 55.22 -27.65 39.15
C ARG A 605 54.31 -28.60 39.91
N LYS A 606 54.23 -28.49 41.25
CA LYS A 606 53.35 -29.32 42.10
C LYS A 606 51.88 -29.22 41.68
N LEU A 607 51.40 -28.03 41.32
CA LEU A 607 50.02 -27.85 40.83
C LEU A 607 49.80 -28.57 39.49
N ARG A 608 50.75 -28.47 38.55
CA ARG A 608 50.65 -29.16 37.25
C ARG A 608 50.64 -30.68 37.41
N GLU A 609 51.45 -31.23 38.30
CA GLU A 609 51.45 -32.67 38.62
C GLU A 609 50.12 -33.13 39.23
N LEU A 610 49.58 -32.37 40.19
CA LEU A 610 48.27 -32.67 40.78
C LEU A 610 47.13 -32.60 39.77
N ILE A 611 47.17 -31.65 38.82
CA ILE A 611 46.18 -31.55 37.75
C ILE A 611 46.28 -32.76 36.82
N ARG A 612 47.50 -33.13 36.38
CA ARG A 612 47.72 -34.31 35.53
C ARG A 612 47.25 -35.61 36.21
N LEU A 613 47.52 -35.78 37.50
CA LEU A 613 47.04 -36.93 38.27
C LEU A 613 45.50 -36.97 38.36
N LYS A 614 44.85 -35.81 38.52
CA LYS A 614 43.39 -35.72 38.53
C LYS A 614 42.78 -35.98 37.15
N GLU A 615 43.40 -35.48 36.07
CA GLU A 615 42.99 -35.76 34.69
C GLU A 615 43.14 -37.25 34.35
N GLN A 616 44.27 -37.87 34.72
CA GLN A 616 44.47 -39.31 34.55
C GLN A 616 43.40 -40.11 35.30
N ARG A 617 43.14 -39.80 36.57
CA ARG A 617 42.09 -40.44 37.37
C ARG A 617 40.69 -40.23 36.77
N ALA A 618 40.37 -39.03 36.29
CA ALA A 618 39.10 -38.74 35.65
C ALA A 618 38.93 -39.51 34.33
N SER A 619 40.00 -39.66 33.54
CA SER A 619 39.95 -40.45 32.29
C SER A 619 39.81 -41.95 32.55
N ILE A 620 40.39 -42.45 33.64
CA ILE A 620 40.24 -43.85 34.08
C ILE A 620 38.77 -44.11 34.48
N ILE A 621 38.15 -43.19 35.22
CA ILE A 621 36.73 -43.27 35.63
C ILE A 621 35.77 -43.14 34.44
N GLN A 622 36.15 -42.47 33.35
CA GLN A 622 35.32 -42.38 32.13
C GLN A 622 35.48 -43.57 31.17
N ARG A 623 36.53 -44.38 31.33
CA ARG A 623 36.82 -45.54 30.46
C ARG A 623 36.43 -46.89 31.07
N GLY A 624 36.32 -46.97 32.40
CA GLY A 624 35.65 -48.07 33.10
C GLY A 624 34.19 -47.74 33.34
#